data_AF-A0A2L2YZS7-F1
#
_entry.id   AF-A0A2L2YZS7-F1
#
_cell.length_a   1.000
_cell.length_b   1.000
_cell.length_c   1.000
_cell.angle_alpha   90.00
_cell.angle_beta   90.00
_cell.angle_gamma   90.00
#
_symmetry.space_group_name_H-M   'P 1'
#
loop_
_entity.id
_entity.type
_entity.pdbx_description
1 polymer ?
#
loop_
_entity_poly.entity_id
_entity_poly.type
_entity_poly.pdbx_seq_one_letter_code
_entity_poly.pdbx_strand_id
1 'polypeptide(L)' 'NRLYHESYLKYRFVGTGDSHKPKPLSIVCGDQLSNESMKPLKLLHHLNAKNPGSNDKSLVVNGKFERKKTRT' A
#
# COMPACT_ATOMS: atom_id res chain seq x y z
N ASN A 1 -10.51 -15.41 1.92
CA ASN A 1 -10.03 -14.25 2.72
C ASN A 1 -8.51 -14.33 2.77
N ARG A 2 -7.78 -13.29 2.36
CA ARG A 2 -6.30 -13.33 2.30
C ARG A 2 -5.68 -12.75 3.55
N LEU A 3 -4.66 -13.42 4.08
CA LEU A 3 -3.83 -12.88 5.13
C LEU A 3 -2.72 -12.02 4.54
N TYR A 4 -2.22 -11.09 5.34
CA TYR A 4 -1.08 -10.27 4.97
C TYR A 4 0.19 -11.12 5.08
N HIS A 5 1.08 -10.98 4.11
CA HIS A 5 2.41 -11.60 4.11
C HIS A 5 3.46 -10.51 3.90
N GLU A 6 4.59 -10.59 4.60
CA GLU A 6 5.63 -9.55 4.54
C GLU A 6 6.24 -9.37 3.14
N SER A 7 6.12 -10.38 2.28
CA SER A 7 6.48 -10.30 0.86
C SER A 7 5.74 -9.19 0.09
N TYR A 8 4.66 -8.63 0.64
CA TYR A 8 3.96 -7.47 0.08
C TYR A 8 4.67 -6.13 0.33
N LEU A 9 5.61 -6.08 1.27
CA LEU A 9 6.43 -4.88 1.51
C LEU A 9 7.22 -4.45 0.28
N LYS A 10 7.63 -5.40 -0.58
CA LYS A 10 8.32 -5.10 -1.85
C LYS A 10 7.47 -4.29 -2.83
N TYR A 11 6.14 -4.38 -2.70
CA TYR A 11 5.19 -3.57 -3.46
C TYR A 11 4.82 -2.27 -2.73
N ARG A 12 5.48 -1.95 -1.61
CA ARG A 12 5.20 -0.76 -0.79
C ARG A 12 3.78 -0.72 -0.25
N PHE A 13 3.26 -1.88 0.12
CA PHE A 13 1.97 -2.01 0.79
C PHE A 13 2.15 -2.59 2.19
N VAL A 14 1.41 -2.03 3.15
CA VAL A 14 1.30 -2.55 4.52
C VAL A 14 -0.11 -3.08 4.77
N GLY A 15 -0.22 -4.11 5.59
CA GLY A 15 -1.52 -4.63 6.03
C GLY A 15 -2.08 -3.73 7.13
N THR A 16 -3.32 -3.29 6.99
CA THR A 16 -4.03 -2.49 8.00
C THR A 16 -5.37 -3.12 8.35
N GLY A 17 -5.90 -2.81 9.53
CA GLY A 17 -7.17 -3.37 10.00
C GLY A 17 -7.02 -4.73 10.70
N ASP A 18 -8.06 -5.55 10.61
CA ASP A 18 -8.16 -6.83 11.30
C ASP A 18 -7.18 -7.87 10.74
N SER A 19 -6.58 -8.68 11.62
CA SER A 19 -5.57 -9.69 11.24
C SER A 19 -6.14 -10.77 10.32
N HIS A 20 -7.43 -11.11 10.43
CA HIS A 20 -8.08 -12.06 9.53
C HIS A 20 -8.47 -11.39 8.22
N LYS A 21 -8.83 -10.09 8.21
CA LYS A 21 -9.23 -9.34 7.01
C LYS A 21 -8.35 -8.11 6.77
N PRO A 22 -7.03 -8.27 6.54
CA PRO A 22 -6.15 -7.14 6.36
C PRO A 22 -6.49 -6.42 5.05
N LYS A 23 -6.51 -5.10 5.12
CA LYS A 23 -6.65 -4.19 3.98
C LYS A 23 -5.29 -3.63 3.63
N PRO A 24 -4.78 -3.84 2.40
CA PRO A 24 -3.49 -3.28 2.01
C PRO A 24 -3.59 -1.76 1.86
N LEU A 25 -2.67 -1.05 2.50
CA LEU A 25 -2.50 0.40 2.41
C LEU A 25 -1.22 0.70 1.62
N SER A 26 -1.34 1.50 0.55
CA SER A 26 -0.22 1.96 -0.25
C SER A 26 0.60 2.98 0.55
N ILE A 27 1.89 2.73 0.76
CA ILE A 27 2.80 3.70 1.38
C ILE A 27 3.05 4.88 0.43
N VAL A 28 3.00 4.64 -0.89
CA VAL A 28 3.28 5.65 -1.91
C VAL A 28 2.15 6.67 -2.01
N CYS A 29 0.91 6.20 -1.99
CA CYS A 29 -0.26 7.03 -2.31
C CYS A 29 -1.17 7.28 -1.10
N GLY A 30 -1.03 6.52 -0.01
CA GLY A 30 -1.94 6.54 1.13
C GLY A 30 -3.29 5.86 0.88
N ASP A 31 -3.50 5.25 -0.29
CA ASP A 31 -4.77 4.60 -0.64
C ASP A 31 -4.91 3.24 0.07
N GLN A 32 -6.04 3.04 0.73
CA GLN A 32 -6.43 1.73 1.27
C GLN A 32 -7.24 0.96 0.22
N LEU A 33 -6.80 -0.26 -0.11
CA LEU A 33 -7.52 -1.14 -1.04
C LEU A 33 -8.27 -2.24 -0.27
N SER A 34 -9.17 -2.94 -0.95
CA SER A 34 -9.83 -4.12 -0.40
C SER A 34 -8.84 -5.30 -0.22
N ASN A 35 -9.19 -6.24 0.65
CA ASN A 35 -8.41 -7.47 0.86
C ASN A 35 -8.16 -8.25 -0.44
N GLU A 36 -9.13 -8.23 -1.36
CA GLU A 36 -9.01 -8.88 -2.67
C GLU A 36 -7.92 -8.28 -3.55
N SER A 37 -7.54 -7.02 -3.28
CA SER A 37 -6.46 -6.32 -3.96
C SER A 37 -5.06 -6.68 -3.46
N MET A 38 -4.93 -7.51 -2.41
CA MET A 38 -3.66 -8.13 -2.01
C MET A 38 -3.11 -9.16 -3.03
N LYS A 39 -3.68 -9.23 -4.24
CA LYS A 39 -3.06 -9.95 -5.38
C LYS A 39 -1.79 -9.16 -5.78
N PRO A 40 -0.61 -9.79 -5.89
CA PRO A 40 0.60 -9.13 -6.36
C PRO A 40 0.39 -8.32 -7.65
N LEU A 41 -0.33 -8.89 -8.62
CA LEU A 41 -0.66 -8.21 -9.88
C LEU A 41 -1.52 -6.96 -9.70
N LYS A 42 -2.47 -6.98 -8.75
CA LYS A 42 -3.33 -5.82 -8.46
C LYS A 42 -2.54 -4.72 -7.74
N LEU A 43 -1.63 -5.07 -6.84
CA LEU A 43 -0.74 -4.11 -6.19
C LEU A 43 0.19 -3.45 -7.21
N LEU A 44 0.79 -4.24 -8.10
CA LEU A 44 1.65 -3.73 -9.17
C LEU A 44 0.89 -2.81 -10.14
N HIS A 45 -0.31 -3.21 -10.56
CA HIS A 45 -1.18 -2.38 -11.41
C HIS A 45 -1.53 -1.06 -10.72
N HIS A 46 -1.86 -1.07 -9.42
CA HIS A 46 -2.12 0.15 -8.66
C HIS A 46 -0.91 1.08 -8.61
N LEU A 47 0.29 0.54 -8.37
CA LEU A 47 1.53 1.33 -8.38
C LEU A 47 1.76 1.99 -9.75
N ASN A 48 1.62 1.23 -10.83
CA ASN A 48 1.83 1.73 -12.19
C ASN A 48 0.78 2.79 -12.55
N ALA A 49 -0.50 2.52 -12.25
CA ALA A 49 -1.60 3.43 -12.56
C ALA A 49 -1.50 4.77 -11.81
N LYS A 50 -0.99 4.75 -10.56
CA LYS A 50 -0.84 5.98 -9.78
C LYS A 50 0.50 6.70 -10.00
N ASN A 51 1.42 6.08 -10.74
CA ASN A 51 2.69 6.68 -11.14
C ASN A 51 2.90 6.61 -12.67
N PRO A 52 1.99 7.18 -13.49
CA PRO A 52 2.10 7.08 -14.95
C PRO A 52 3.32 7.83 -15.53
N GLY A 53 4.03 8.62 -14.71
CA GLY A 53 5.21 9.41 -15.13
C GLY A 53 6.56 8.94 -14.58
N SER A 54 6.62 7.90 -13.73
CA SER A 54 7.89 7.43 -13.15
C SER A 54 8.50 6.32 -14.01
N ASN A 55 8.78 6.64 -15.27
CA ASN A 55 9.81 5.90 -15.99
C ASN A 55 11.15 6.35 -15.42
N ASP A 56 11.75 5.48 -14.61
CA ASP A 56 13.18 5.50 -14.32
C ASP A 56 13.69 6.71 -13.49
N LYS A 57 14.27 6.40 -12.32
CA LYS A 57 15.15 7.26 -11.50
C LYS A 57 14.46 8.24 -10.54
N SER A 58 14.89 8.14 -9.28
CA SER A 58 14.60 9.03 -8.13
C SER A 58 13.23 8.89 -7.46
N LEU A 59 13.13 7.86 -6.61
CA LEU A 59 12.11 7.77 -5.56
C LEU A 59 12.47 8.73 -4.41
N VAL A 60 12.33 10.03 -4.62
CA VAL A 60 12.26 11.01 -3.53
C VAL A 60 10.80 11.09 -3.10
N VAL A 61 10.45 10.33 -2.06
CA VAL A 61 9.16 10.51 -1.38
C VAL A 61 9.27 11.75 -0.50
N ASN A 62 8.74 12.86 -1.01
CA ASN A 62 8.44 14.04 -0.20
C ASN A 62 7.39 13.65 0.84
N GLY A 63 7.80 13.72 2.11
CA GLY A 63 7.00 13.28 3.24
C GLY A 63 5.75 14.12 3.47
N LYS A 64 4.68 13.44 3.85
CA LYS A 64 3.72 13.86 4.87
C LYS A 64 2.97 12.61 5.37
N PHE A 65 3.59 11.89 6.30
CA PHE A 65 2.90 10.89 7.09
C PHE A 65 2.38 11.57 8.36
N GLU A 66 1.21 12.21 8.28
CA GLU A 66 0.52 12.67 9.48
C GLU A 66 -0.10 11.47 10.21
N ARG A 67 0.53 11.08 11.31
CA ARG A 67 -0.03 10.12 12.27
C ARG A 67 -1.27 10.75 12.90
N LYS A 68 -2.47 10.32 12.51
CA LYS A 68 -3.65 10.53 13.34
C LYS A 68 -3.51 9.67 14.60
N LYS A 69 -3.11 10.28 15.72
CA LYS A 69 -3.18 9.66 17.05
C LYS A 69 -4.65 9.38 17.35
N THR A 70 -5.00 8.11 17.52
CA THR A 70 -6.27 7.71 18.12
C THR A 70 -6.25 8.13 19.58
N ARG A 71 -7.17 9.02 19.96
CA ARG A 71 -7.43 9.40 21.34
C ARG A 71 -8.46 8.41 21.90
N THR A 72 -8.04 7.61 22.86
CA THR A 72 -8.92 6.93 23.83
C THR A 72 -8.58 7.50 25.19
#